data_AF-A0A1V4QXF6-F1
#
_entry.id   AF-A0A1V4QXF6-F1
#
_cell.length_a   1.000
_cell.length_b   1.000
_cell.length_c   1.000
_cell.angle_alpha   90.00
_cell.angle_beta   90.00
_cell.angle_gamma   90.00
#
_symmetry.space_group_name_H-M   'P 1'
#
loop_
_entity.id
_entity.type
_entity.pdbx_description
1 polymer ?
#
loop_
_entity_poly.entity_id
_entity_poly.type
_entity_poly.pdbx_seq_one_letter_code
_entity_poly.pdbx_strand_id
1 'polypeptide(L)' 'MTTHSPDILDSKTLKDSQIRAVTMKHGKTWISPLAASSREAIHDGLYSPGELLRADELEPDLETD' A
#
# COMPACT_ATOMS: atom_id res chain seq x y z
N MET A 1 -12.47 -4.96 0.03
CA MET A 1 -12.07 -5.50 -1.29
C MET A 1 -10.59 -5.77 -1.25
N THR A 2 -10.12 -6.90 -1.77
CA THR A 2 -8.69 -7.17 -1.99
C THR A 2 -8.44 -7.16 -3.49
N THR A 3 -7.29 -6.62 -3.93
CA THR A 3 -6.95 -6.53 -5.35
C THR A 3 -5.45 -6.44 -5.51
N HIS A 4 -4.94 -7.04 -6.59
CA HIS A 4 -3.60 -6.78 -7.13
C HIS A 4 -3.68 -6.05 -8.48
N SER A 5 -4.85 -5.47 -8.81
CA SER A 5 -5.00 -4.65 -10.01
C SER A 5 -4.55 -3.22 -9.70
N PRO A 6 -3.51 -2.71 -10.37
CA PRO A 6 -3.06 -1.34 -10.18
C PRO A 6 -4.13 -0.33 -10.63
N ASP A 7 -4.88 -0.62 -11.70
CA ASP A 7 -5.93 0.27 -12.21
C ASP A 7 -7.05 0.50 -11.18
N ILE A 8 -7.34 -0.50 -10.35
CA ILE A 8 -8.31 -0.37 -9.26
C ILE A 8 -7.73 0.49 -8.12
N LEU A 9 -6.44 0.33 -7.82
CA LEU A 9 -5.75 1.12 -6.79
C LEU A 9 -5.57 2.59 -7.21
N ASP A 10 -5.44 2.86 -8.50
CA ASP A 10 -5.31 4.21 -9.09
C ASP A 10 -6.65 4.95 -9.19
N SER A 11 -7.73 4.40 -8.61
CA SER A 11 -9.01 5.10 -8.54
C SER A 11 -8.90 6.41 -7.77
N LYS A 12 -9.32 7.51 -8.39
CA LYS A 12 -9.33 8.86 -7.79
C LYS A 12 -10.17 8.99 -6.52
N THR A 13 -11.01 8.01 -6.21
CA THR A 13 -11.83 7.98 -5.00
C THR A 13 -11.11 7.36 -3.81
N LEU A 14 -10.01 6.66 -4.03
CA LEU A 14 -9.22 6.03 -2.98
C LEU A 14 -8.21 7.03 -2.41
N LYS A 15 -8.17 7.12 -1.09
CA LYS A 15 -7.13 7.83 -0.35
C LYS A 15 -6.10 6.83 0.16
N ASP A 16 -4.84 7.26 0.30
CA ASP A 16 -3.75 6.48 0.88
C ASP A 16 -4.14 5.84 2.23
N SER A 17 -4.81 6.59 3.10
CA SER A 17 -5.31 6.15 4.41
C SER A 17 -6.33 5.01 4.35
N GLN A 18 -6.93 4.73 3.19
CA GLN A 18 -7.89 3.65 2.97
C GLN A 18 -7.23 2.36 2.45
N ILE A 19 -5.95 2.42 2.07
CA ILE A 19 -5.20 1.28 1.55
C ILE A 19 -4.56 0.53 2.72
N ARG A 20 -4.57 -0.81 2.63
CA ARG A 20 -3.93 -1.70 3.59
C ARG A 20 -3.08 -2.71 2.83
N ALA A 21 -1.84 -2.89 3.26
CA ALA A 21 -0.99 -3.96 2.77
C ALA A 21 -1.28 -5.23 3.56
N VAL A 22 -1.27 -6.35 2.86
CA VAL A 22 -1.42 -7.69 3.44
C VAL A 22 -0.15 -8.45 3.14
N THR A 23 0.54 -8.91 4.18
CA THR A 23 1.73 -9.75 4.03
C THR A 23 1.65 -10.96 4.94
N MET A 24 2.43 -12.00 4.63
CA MET A 24 2.56 -13.18 5.46
C MET A 24 4.03 -13.36 5.84
N LYS A 25 4.33 -13.31 7.14
CA LYS A 25 5.68 -13.47 7.68
C LYS A 25 5.64 -14.46 8.85
N HIS A 26 6.52 -15.47 8.81
CA HIS A 26 6.62 -16.52 9.83
C HIS A 26 5.27 -17.25 10.10
N GLY A 27 4.50 -17.55 9.05
CA GLY A 27 3.21 -18.22 9.18
C GLY A 27 2.10 -17.37 9.82
N LYS A 28 2.34 -16.07 10.03
CA LYS A 28 1.34 -15.10 10.50
C LYS A 28 1.03 -14.12 9.39
N THR A 29 -0.26 -13.85 9.19
CA THR A 29 -0.74 -12.80 8.28
C THR A 29 -0.78 -11.48 9.03
N TRP A 30 -0.23 -10.45 8.41
CA TRP A 30 -0.23 -9.07 8.90
C TRP A 30 -1.02 -8.22 7.93
N ILE A 31 -1.89 -7.39 8.48
CA ILE A 31 -2.67 -6.40 7.74
C ILE A 31 -2.42 -5.07 8.43
N SER A 32 -1.79 -4.13 7.72
CA SER A 32 -1.43 -2.83 8.27
C SER A 32 -1.63 -1.72 7.23
N PRO A 33 -1.61 -0.44 7.63
CA PRO A 33 -1.43 0.66 6.69
C PRO A 33 -0.19 0.45 5.82
N LEU A 34 -0.09 1.19 4.72
CA LEU A 34 1.17 1.25 3.97
C LEU A 34 2.24 1.97 4.79
N ALA A 35 3.51 1.64 4.56
CA ALA A 35 4.64 2.36 5.14
C ALA A 35 4.47 3.89 4.98
N ALA A 36 4.97 4.67 5.95
CA ALA A 36 4.81 6.13 5.96
C ALA A 36 5.34 6.78 4.67
N SER A 37 6.50 6.33 4.18
CA SER A 37 7.09 6.80 2.92
C SER A 37 6.17 6.59 1.71
N SER A 38 5.54 5.43 1.59
CA SER A 38 4.62 5.12 0.50
C SER A 38 3.34 5.97 0.60
N ARG A 39 2.82 6.19 1.82
CA ARG A 39 1.66 7.08 2.03
C ARG A 39 1.97 8.52 1.66
N GLU A 40 3.11 9.04 2.09
CA GLU A 40 3.56 10.40 1.77
C GLU A 40 3.74 10.57 0.25
N ALA A 41 4.40 9.61 -0.41
CA ALA A 41 4.57 9.64 -1.87
C ALA A 41 3.24 9.66 -2.63
N ILE A 42 2.23 8.89 -2.17
CA ILE A 42 0.87 8.92 -2.74
C ILE A 42 0.19 10.25 -2.44
N HIS A 43 0.27 10.72 -1.19
CA HIS A 43 -0.38 11.94 -0.72
C HIS A 43 0.11 13.17 -1.49
N ASP A 44 1.42 13.27 -1.68
CA ASP A 44 2.09 14.35 -2.40
C ASP A 44 1.98 14.22 -3.92
N GLY A 45 1.36 13.13 -4.41
CA GLY A 45 1.18 12.86 -5.83
C GLY A 45 2.48 12.57 -6.58
N LEU A 46 3.53 12.15 -5.87
CA LEU A 46 4.82 11.76 -6.44
C LEU A 46 4.72 10.40 -7.15
N TYR A 47 3.87 9.52 -6.64
CA TYR A 47 3.55 8.22 -7.23
C TYR A 47 2.06 7.91 -7.04
N SER A 48 1.50 7.14 -7.96
CA SER A 48 0.19 6.51 -7.76
C SER A 48 0.33 5.21 -6.95
N PRO A 49 -0.72 4.77 -6.23
CA PRO A 49 -0.70 3.47 -5.55
C PRO A 49 -0.41 2.30 -6.50
N GLY A 50 -0.93 2.33 -7.73
CA GLY A 50 -0.68 1.33 -8.75
C GLY A 50 0.75 1.34 -9.28
N GLU A 51 1.42 2.50 -9.35
CA GLU A 51 2.86 2.58 -9.68
C GLU A 51 3.70 1.91 -8.60
N LEU A 52 3.42 2.20 -7.33
CA LEU A 52 4.10 1.55 -6.20
C LEU A 52 3.85 0.03 -6.17
N LEU A 53 2.64 -0.43 -6.53
CA LEU A 53 2.36 -1.86 -6.65
C LEU A 53 3.24 -2.52 -7.73
N ARG A 54 3.39 -1.88 -8.89
CA ARG A 54 4.21 -2.39 -10.00
C ARG A 54 5.70 -2.41 -9.66
N ALA A 55 6.13 -1.49 -8.78
CA ALA A 55 7.50 -1.40 -8.29
C ALA A 55 7.80 -2.33 -7.11
N ASP A 56 6.78 -3.04 -6.57
CA ASP A 56 6.87 -3.83 -5.33
C ASP A 56 7.21 -2.97 -4.08
N GLU A 57 6.75 -1.71 -4.07
CA GLU A 57 7.02 -0.71 -3.02
C GLU A 57 5.79 -0.40 -2.13
N LEU A 58 4.70 -1.17 -2.27
CA LEU A 58 3.53 -1.10 -1.39
C LEU A 58 3.74 -1.94 -0.11
N GLU A 59 4.80 -1.63 0.61
CA GLU A 59 5.16 -2.34 1.82
C GLU A 59 4.22 -1.99 3.00
N PRO A 60 3.95 -2.95 3.89
CA PRO A 60 3.19 -2.71 5.11
C PRO A 60 4.00 -1.86 6.10
N ASP A 61 3.30 -1.00 6.83
CA ASP A 61 3.81 -0.30 8.00
C ASP A 61 3.92 -1.30 9.15
N LEU A 62 4.99 -2.09 9.13
CA LEU A 62 5.38 -2.94 10.23
C LEU A 62 6.41 -2.13 11.01
N GLU A 63 5.98 -1.47 12.09
CA GLU A 63 6.93 -1.10 13.13
C GLU A 63 7.68 -2.39 13.51
N THR A 64 9.00 -2.40 13.27
CA THR A 64 9.85 -3.46 13.75
C THR A 64 9.84 -3.40 15.28
N ASP A 65 9.01 -4.23 15.90
CA ASP A 65 9.19 -4.68 17.29
C ASP A 65 10.61 -5.22 17.53
#